data_AF-A0A2T5G6C1-F1
#
_entry.id   AF-A0A2T5G6C1-F1
#
_cell.length_a   1.000
_cell.length_b   1.000
_cell.length_c   1.000
_cell.angle_alpha   90.00
_cell.angle_beta   90.00
_cell.angle_gamma   90.00
#
_symmetry.space_group_name_H-M   'P 1'
#
loop_
_entity.id
_entity.type
_entity.pdbx_description
1 polymer ?
#
loop_
_entity_poly.entity_id
_entity_poly.type
_entity_poly.pdbx_seq_one_letter_code
_entity_poly.pdbx_strand_id
1 'polypeptide(L)'
;MCRTPPSKEKYATIPPKRIPASRTPTPGECDAGGTLLGVEYGDVRRFQNGRREGAEIVGKARPRFTVYVDVERCKGCGLCVNACPHDSLVLSEGYNAKGYHPAEFVNPEACKGCAFCAYMCPDVVLTIVREEVPLRA
;
A
#
# COMPACT_ATOMS: atom_id res chain seq x y z
N MET A 1 6.95 36.22 -18.06
CA MET A 1 6.06 35.33 -18.82
C MET A 1 5.81 34.09 -17.99
N CYS A 2 4.57 33.93 -17.50
CA CYS A 2 4.13 32.79 -16.71
C CYS A 2 4.38 31.49 -17.49
N ARG A 3 5.22 30.60 -16.94
CA ARG A 3 5.32 29.25 -17.47
C ARG A 3 4.05 28.52 -17.06
N THR A 4 3.24 28.16 -18.04
CA THR A 4 2.08 27.29 -17.86
C THR A 4 2.53 25.99 -17.17
N PRO A 5 1.76 25.46 -16.21
CA PRO A 5 2.04 24.17 -15.62
C PRO A 5 2.02 23.09 -16.72
N PRO A 6 2.89 22.06 -16.63
CA PRO A 6 2.89 20.97 -17.60
C PRO A 6 1.51 20.31 -17.60
N SER A 7 0.95 20.17 -18.80
CA SER A 7 -0.35 19.55 -19.07
C SER A 7 -0.45 18.17 -18.40
N LYS A 8 -1.66 17.87 -17.91
CA LYS A 8 -2.06 16.65 -17.17
C LYS A 8 -1.90 15.33 -17.94
N GLU A 9 -1.15 15.30 -19.03
CA GLU A 9 -0.99 14.15 -19.93
C GLU A 9 0.11 13.18 -19.50
N LYS A 10 0.97 13.52 -18.54
CA LYS A 10 2.15 12.68 -18.21
C LYS A 10 1.93 11.58 -17.17
N TYR A 11 0.74 11.47 -16.57
CA TYR A 11 0.47 10.45 -15.56
C TYR A 11 -0.23 9.18 -16.10
N ALA A 12 -0.49 9.09 -17.41
CA ALA A 12 -1.22 7.97 -18.02
C ALA A 12 -0.35 6.77 -18.45
N THR A 13 0.99 6.83 -18.30
CA THR A 13 1.88 5.78 -18.81
C THR A 13 2.98 5.36 -17.83
N ILE A 14 2.73 5.38 -16.52
CA ILE A 14 3.66 4.72 -15.59
C ILE A 14 3.35 3.22 -15.65
N PRO A 15 4.15 2.39 -16.36
CA PRO A 15 3.93 0.95 -16.33
C PRO A 15 4.07 0.47 -14.87
N PRO A 16 3.29 -0.53 -14.43
CA PRO A 16 3.49 -1.11 -13.12
C PRO A 16 4.96 -1.52 -13.02
N LYS A 17 5.66 -1.03 -12.00
CA LYS A 17 7.07 -1.36 -11.74
C LYS A 17 7.20 -2.88 -11.84
N ARG A 18 7.74 -3.37 -12.98
CA ARG A 18 7.95 -4.79 -13.21
C ARG A 18 8.90 -5.25 -12.12
N ILE A 19 8.37 -6.06 -11.20
CA ILE A 19 9.19 -6.86 -10.31
C ILE A 19 10.10 -7.69 -11.25
N PRO A 20 11.44 -7.66 -11.09
CA PRO A 20 12.31 -8.51 -11.90
C PRO A 20 11.93 -9.98 -11.68
N ALA A 21 11.76 -10.71 -12.78
CA ALA A 21 11.26 -12.09 -12.82
C ALA A 21 12.10 -13.11 -12.03
N SER A 22 13.23 -12.71 -11.44
CA SER A 22 14.15 -13.60 -10.71
C SER A 22 13.75 -13.86 -9.25
N ARG A 23 12.59 -13.38 -8.79
CA ARG A 23 12.10 -13.59 -7.41
C ARG A 23 10.66 -14.09 -7.33
N THR A 24 10.09 -14.57 -8.43
CA THR A 24 8.88 -15.38 -8.35
C THR A 24 9.29 -16.80 -7.98
N PRO A 25 8.87 -17.36 -6.83
CA PRO A 25 8.99 -18.79 -6.64
C PRO A 25 8.19 -19.47 -7.74
N THR A 26 8.85 -20.23 -8.61
CA THR A 26 8.17 -21.02 -9.63
C THR A 26 7.36 -22.11 -8.93
N PRO A 27 6.09 -22.33 -9.29
CA PRO A 27 5.35 -23.50 -8.80
C PRO A 27 6.06 -24.76 -9.35
N GLY A 28 6.85 -25.44 -8.51
CA GLY A 28 7.48 -26.71 -8.91
C GLY A 28 8.91 -27.00 -8.45
N GLU A 29 9.58 -26.12 -7.68
CA GLU A 29 10.87 -26.49 -7.08
C GLU A 29 10.64 -27.18 -5.73
N CYS A 30 10.61 -28.51 -5.82
CA CYS A 30 10.53 -29.46 -4.73
C CYS A 30 11.93 -29.71 -4.15
N ASP A 31 12.41 -28.86 -3.25
CA ASP A 31 13.56 -29.25 -2.43
C ASP A 31 13.08 -30.27 -1.39
N ALA A 32 13.46 -31.52 -1.68
CA ALA A 32 13.06 -32.71 -0.97
C ALA A 32 13.59 -32.73 0.47
N GLY A 33 12.66 -32.76 1.44
CA GLY A 33 12.91 -33.13 2.84
C GLY A 33 13.57 -32.00 3.67
N GLY A 34 13.15 -31.70 4.89
CA GLY A 34 12.38 -32.49 5.83
C GLY A 34 12.26 -31.71 7.14
N THR A 35 11.42 -32.26 7.99
CA THR A 35 10.76 -31.69 9.16
C THR A 35 11.68 -31.34 10.35
N LEU A 36 11.11 -30.55 11.28
CA LEU A 36 11.31 -30.53 12.73
C LEU A 36 12.25 -29.48 13.34
N LEU A 37 11.70 -28.28 13.53
CA LEU A 37 11.67 -27.65 14.86
C LEU A 37 10.25 -27.10 15.14
N GLY A 38 9.30 -28.04 15.34
CA GLY A 38 8.24 -27.93 16.36
C GLY A 38 7.32 -26.71 16.47
N VAL A 39 7.22 -25.81 15.48
CA VAL A 39 6.20 -24.76 15.43
C VAL A 39 5.65 -24.63 14.01
N GLU A 40 4.58 -25.38 13.73
CA GLU A 40 3.80 -25.26 12.51
C GLU A 40 2.99 -23.95 12.58
N TYR A 41 3.44 -22.91 11.87
CA TYR A 41 2.65 -21.70 11.67
C TYR A 41 1.46 -22.06 10.76
N GLY A 42 0.25 -21.96 11.31
CA GLY A 42 -0.94 -22.66 10.85
C GLY A 42 -1.46 -22.35 9.44
N ASP A 43 -2.34 -23.26 9.00
CA ASP A 43 -3.29 -23.18 7.87
C ASP A 43 -2.88 -23.70 6.48
N VAL A 44 -2.19 -24.85 6.40
CA VAL A 44 -2.33 -25.72 5.21
C VAL A 44 -3.57 -26.62 5.34
N ARG A 45 -4.66 -26.10 4.77
CA ARG A 45 -5.99 -26.70 4.62
C ARG A 45 -5.94 -28.18 4.19
N ARG A 46 -6.53 -29.06 5.01
CA ARG A 46 -6.92 -30.42 4.57
C ARG A 46 -7.99 -30.32 3.48
N PHE A 47 -7.60 -30.59 2.25
CA PHE A 47 -8.51 -30.88 1.14
C PHE A 47 -9.09 -32.29 1.32
N GLN A 48 -10.25 -32.42 1.97
CA GLN A 48 -11.11 -33.59 1.78
C GLN A 48 -12.57 -33.14 1.61
N ASN A 49 -13.10 -33.44 0.42
CA ASN A 49 -14.51 -33.52 0.05
C ASN A 49 -15.34 -32.22 0.03
N GLY A 50 -15.09 -31.36 -0.97
CA GLY A 50 -16.11 -31.00 -1.97
C GLY A 50 -17.43 -30.29 -1.58
N ARG A 51 -17.67 -29.94 -0.32
CA ARG A 51 -18.86 -29.17 0.10
C ARG A 51 -18.41 -27.96 0.89
N ARG A 52 -18.48 -26.78 0.27
CA ARG A 52 -18.33 -25.49 0.95
C ARG A 52 -19.60 -25.27 1.78
N GLU A 53 -19.72 -26.01 2.89
CA GLU A 53 -20.78 -25.77 3.86
C GLU A 53 -20.48 -24.43 4.54
N GLY A 54 -21.27 -23.42 4.17
CA GLY A 54 -21.60 -22.27 5.00
C GLY A 54 -20.43 -21.46 5.57
N ALA A 55 -19.78 -20.64 4.75
CA ALA A 55 -19.30 -19.36 5.28
C ALA A 55 -20.56 -18.50 5.48
N GLU A 56 -21.12 -18.57 6.67
CA GLU A 56 -22.15 -17.65 7.15
C GLU A 56 -21.73 -16.21 6.81
N ILE A 57 -22.60 -15.48 6.12
CA ILE A 57 -22.44 -14.07 5.75
C ILE A 57 -22.58 -13.17 6.98
N VAL A 58 -21.75 -13.42 8.00
CA VAL A 58 -21.63 -12.53 9.16
C VAL A 58 -20.99 -11.24 8.65
N GLY A 59 -21.81 -10.20 8.48
CA GLY A 59 -21.48 -8.80 8.20
C GLY A 59 -20.06 -8.56 7.69
N LYS A 60 -19.81 -8.86 6.41
CA LYS A 60 -18.48 -8.73 5.82
C LYS A 60 -18.02 -7.26 5.92
N ALA A 61 -16.94 -6.98 6.64
CA ALA A 61 -16.31 -5.67 6.72
C ALA A 61 -15.03 -5.64 5.87
N ARG A 62 -14.71 -4.49 5.26
CA ARG A 62 -13.45 -4.29 4.54
C ARG A 62 -12.56 -3.28 5.28
N PRO A 63 -11.24 -3.54 5.40
CA PRO A 63 -10.33 -2.56 5.97
C PRO A 63 -10.19 -1.36 5.01
N ARG A 64 -10.24 -0.15 5.56
CA ARG A 64 -9.90 1.11 4.88
C ARG A 64 -8.72 1.73 5.60
N PHE A 65 -7.86 2.39 4.85
CA PHE A 65 -6.67 3.04 5.38
C PHE A 65 -6.69 4.52 5.05
N THR A 66 -6.39 5.35 6.05
CA THR A 66 -6.26 6.79 5.91
C THR A 66 -4.85 7.19 6.32
N VAL A 67 -4.18 8.01 5.50
CA VAL A 67 -2.84 8.52 5.79
C VAL A 67 -2.93 10.01 6.08
N TYR A 68 -2.52 10.40 7.28
CA TYR A 68 -2.41 11.79 7.69
C TYR A 68 -0.96 12.25 7.56
N VAL A 69 -0.77 13.46 7.05
CA VAL A 69 0.55 14.08 6.89
C VAL A 69 0.61 15.31 7.80
N ASP A 70 1.62 15.37 8.67
CA ASP A 70 1.97 16.58 9.40
C ASP A 70 2.62 17.58 8.42
N VAL A 71 1.82 18.51 7.93
CA VAL A 71 2.20 19.51 6.92
C VAL A 71 3.28 20.48 7.46
N GLU A 72 3.27 20.77 8.75
CA GLU A 72 4.23 21.69 9.38
C GLU A 72 5.63 21.08 9.47
N ARG A 73 5.71 19.76 9.62
CA ARG A 73 6.98 19.02 9.67
C ARG A 73 7.43 18.48 8.32
N CYS A 74 6.51 18.31 7.37
CA CYS A 74 6.82 17.77 6.05
C CYS A 74 7.76 18.70 5.26
N LYS A 75 8.88 18.15 4.78
CA LYS A 75 9.86 18.85 3.93
C LYS A 75 9.67 18.62 2.43
N GLY A 76 8.63 17.88 2.03
CA GLY A 76 8.33 17.66 0.61
C GLY A 76 9.38 16.87 -0.17
N CYS A 77 10.15 16.00 0.49
CA CYS A 77 11.27 15.27 -0.14
C CYS A 77 10.85 14.20 -1.18
N GLY A 78 9.56 13.87 -1.28
CA GLY A 78 9.04 12.92 -2.28
C GLY A 78 9.38 11.44 -2.06
N LEU A 79 10.14 11.09 -1.02
CA LEU A 79 10.51 9.69 -0.73
C LEU A 79 9.29 8.78 -0.53
N CYS A 80 8.28 9.27 0.19
CA CYS A 80 7.05 8.53 0.45
C CYS A 80 6.22 8.27 -0.83
N VAL A 81 6.22 9.21 -1.78
CA VAL A 81 5.57 9.07 -3.09
C VAL A 81 6.25 7.96 -3.88
N ASN A 82 7.58 8.01 -3.99
CA ASN A 82 8.36 7.01 -4.73
C ASN A 82 8.29 5.60 -4.14
N ALA A 83 8.17 5.51 -2.81
CA ALA A 83 8.09 4.27 -2.07
C ALA A 83 6.71 3.61 -2.12
N CYS A 84 5.65 4.36 -2.46
CA CYS A 84 4.30 3.81 -2.49
C CYS A 84 4.15 2.87 -3.71
N PRO A 85 3.83 1.57 -3.52
CA PRO A 85 3.59 0.66 -4.64
C PRO A 85 2.18 0.83 -5.25
N HIS A 86 1.34 1.66 -4.66
CA HIS A 86 -0.07 1.87 -5.04
C HIS A 86 -0.38 3.33 -5.36
N ASP A 87 0.65 4.17 -5.52
CA ASP A 87 0.54 5.58 -5.93
C ASP A 87 -0.57 6.35 -5.17
N SER A 88 -0.63 6.13 -3.85
CA SER A 88 -1.68 6.71 -2.99
C SER A 88 -1.34 8.10 -2.47
N LEU A 89 -0.10 8.55 -2.67
CA LEU A 89 0.44 9.82 -2.20
C LEU A 89 1.00 10.62 -3.39
N VAL A 90 0.88 11.94 -3.33
CA VAL A 90 1.52 12.89 -4.25
C VAL A 90 2.18 14.02 -3.46
N LEU A 91 2.99 14.85 -4.12
CA LEU A 91 3.38 16.14 -3.54
C LEU A 91 2.33 17.18 -3.92
N SER A 92 1.90 17.97 -2.93
CA SER A 92 0.90 19.02 -3.13
C SER A 92 1.44 20.11 -4.06
N GLU A 93 0.56 20.69 -4.87
CA GLU A 93 0.90 21.88 -5.67
C GLU A 93 1.09 23.12 -4.79
N GLY A 94 0.49 23.13 -3.60
CA GLY A 94 0.59 24.20 -2.62
C GLY A 94 1.88 24.15 -1.79
N TYR A 95 2.08 25.21 -1.00
CA TYR A 95 3.20 25.36 -0.08
C TYR A 95 2.73 25.34 1.37
N ASN A 96 3.50 24.74 2.26
CA ASN A 96 3.34 24.93 3.71
C ASN A 96 3.97 26.26 4.17
N ALA A 97 3.84 26.58 5.46
CA ALA A 97 4.41 27.80 6.06
C ALA A 97 5.93 27.94 5.88
N LYS A 98 6.63 26.85 5.59
CA LYS A 98 8.09 26.79 5.38
C LYS A 98 8.49 26.80 3.89
N GLY A 99 7.53 26.88 2.98
CA GLY A 99 7.79 26.91 1.54
C GLY A 99 8.08 25.54 0.89
N TYR A 100 7.76 24.44 1.56
CA TYR A 100 7.85 23.10 0.98
C TYR A 100 6.52 22.67 0.36
N HIS A 101 6.59 21.78 -0.63
CA HIS A 101 5.44 21.05 -1.17
C HIS A 101 5.16 19.81 -0.31
N PRO A 102 4.23 19.85 0.66
CA PRO A 102 4.00 18.71 1.54
C PRO A 102 3.45 17.50 0.77
N ALA A 103 3.65 16.30 1.32
CA ALA A 103 2.98 15.12 0.79
C ALA A 103 1.47 15.20 1.05
N GLU A 104 0.68 14.70 0.12
CA GLU A 104 -0.78 14.72 0.15
C GLU A 104 -1.32 13.33 -0.19
N PHE A 105 -2.35 12.90 0.55
CA PHE A 105 -2.99 11.59 0.37
C PHE A 105 -4.21 11.73 -0.53
N VAL A 106 -4.12 11.21 -1.76
CA VAL A 106 -5.11 11.47 -2.82
C VAL A 106 -5.94 10.25 -3.21
N ASN A 107 -5.41 9.03 -3.06
CA ASN A 107 -6.10 7.81 -3.49
C ASN A 107 -6.33 6.84 -2.31
N PRO A 108 -7.35 7.08 -1.45
CA PRO A 108 -7.63 6.23 -0.30
C PRO A 108 -8.02 4.80 -0.65
N GLU A 109 -8.69 4.59 -1.79
CA GLU A 109 -9.14 3.26 -2.23
C GLU A 109 -7.97 2.37 -2.73
N ALA A 110 -6.88 3.00 -3.20
CA ALA A 110 -5.69 2.30 -3.66
C ALA A 110 -4.80 1.85 -2.48
N CYS A 111 -4.86 2.56 -1.35
CA CYS A 111 -4.02 2.32 -0.19
C CYS A 111 -4.34 0.96 0.47
N LYS A 112 -3.32 0.12 0.65
CA LYS A 112 -3.42 -1.19 1.32
C LYS A 112 -2.81 -1.22 2.73
N GLY A 113 -2.36 -0.08 3.23
CA GLY A 113 -1.82 0.01 4.59
C GLY A 113 -0.45 -0.66 4.80
N CYS A 114 0.36 -0.81 3.75
CA CYS A 114 1.69 -1.46 3.81
C CYS A 114 2.76 -0.72 4.64
N ALA A 115 2.49 0.52 5.06
CA ALA A 115 3.37 1.37 5.85
C ALA A 115 4.76 1.72 5.26
N PHE A 116 5.05 1.39 4.01
CA PHE A 116 6.32 1.78 3.36
C PHE A 116 6.55 3.30 3.34
N CYS A 117 5.49 4.09 3.18
CA CYS A 117 5.59 5.55 3.21
C CYS A 117 6.09 6.05 4.57
N ALA A 118 5.60 5.48 5.67
CA ALA A 118 6.03 5.82 7.03
C ALA A 118 7.47 5.37 7.30
N TYR A 119 7.85 4.17 6.85
CA TYR A 119 9.20 3.64 7.03
C TYR A 119 10.27 4.44 6.29
N MET A 120 9.95 4.91 5.07
CA MET A 120 10.88 5.70 4.26
C MET A 120 10.91 7.18 4.65
N CYS A 121 10.05 7.64 5.56
CA CYS A 121 9.99 9.04 5.94
C CYS A 121 11.07 9.37 6.97
N PRO A 122 12.09 10.18 6.64
CA PRO A 122 13.17 10.51 7.58
C PRO A 122 12.70 11.40 8.73
N ASP A 123 11.65 12.20 8.50
CA ASP A 123 11.11 13.14 9.48
C ASP A 123 9.92 12.55 10.29
N VAL A 124 9.49 11.31 9.95
CA VAL A 124 8.39 10.58 10.58
C VAL A 124 7.13 11.44 10.72
N VAL A 125 6.66 11.99 9.58
CA VAL A 125 5.52 12.94 9.53
C VAL A 125 4.20 12.28 9.11
N LEU A 126 4.17 10.96 8.95
CA LEU A 126 3.04 10.22 8.43
C LEU A 126 2.39 9.36 9.51
N THR A 127 1.08 9.48 9.67
CA THR A 127 0.27 8.65 10.56
C THR A 127 -0.71 7.84 9.74
N ILE A 128 -0.68 6.51 9.88
CA ILE A 128 -1.55 5.60 9.13
C ILE A 128 -2.61 5.06 10.08
N VAL A 129 -3.88 5.30 9.76
CA VAL A 129 -5.04 4.82 10.52
C VAL A 129 -5.74 3.71 9.74
N ARG A 130 -6.07 2.64 10.45
CA ARG A 130 -6.88 1.53 9.93
C ARG A 130 -8.30 1.67 10.48
N GLU A 131 -9.26 1.66 9.58
CA GLU A 131 -10.69 1.74 9.89
C GLU A 131 -11.40 0.49 9.34
N GLU A 132 -12.43 0.02 10.03
CA GLU A 132 -13.28 -1.07 9.56
C GLU A 132 -14.55 -0.48 8.95
N VAL A 133 -14.72 -0.67 7.64
CA VAL A 133 -15.90 -0.18 6.93
C VAL A 133 -16.87 -1.34 6.75
N PRO A 134 -18.08 -1.30 7.35
CA PRO A 134 -19.08 -2.32 7.12
C PRO A 134 -19.50 -2.29 5.64
N LEU A 135 -19.57 -3.45 4.99
CA LEU A 135 -20.09 -3.51 3.63
C LEU A 135 -21.59 -3.24 3.68
N ARG A 136 -22.00 -2.13 3.07
CA ARG A 136 -23.41 -1.85 2.82
C ARG A 136 -23.91 -2.90 1.83
N ALA A 137 -24.96 -3.61 2.22
CA ALA A 137 -25.67 -4.60 1.41
C ALA A 137 -26.50 -3.90 0.32
#